data_AF-A0A535FMA8-F1
#
_entry.id   AF-A0A535FMA8-F1
#
_cell.length_a   1.000
_cell.length_b   1.000
_cell.length_c   1.000
_cell.angle_alpha   90.00
_cell.angle_beta   90.00
_cell.angle_gamma   90.00
#
_symmetry.space_group_name_H-M   'P 1'
#
loop_
_entity.id
_entity.type
_entity.pdbx_description
1 polymer ?
#
loop_
_entity_poly.entity_id
_entity_poly.type
_entity_poly.pdbx_seq_one_letter_code
_entity_poly.pdbx_strand_id
1 'polypeptide(L)' 'MKRYNLVLPYALFDEVQAMADASDTTVLDMLKRFIKIGLVLTKLCQSPDATLIVREGGRERELLLL' A
#
# COMPACT_ATOMS: atom_id res chain seq x y z
N MET A 1 11.89 17.90 -5.27
CA MET A 1 11.89 16.54 -4.70
C MET A 1 12.54 16.57 -3.32
N LYS A 2 12.09 15.71 -2.40
CA LYS A 2 12.77 15.47 -1.14
C LYS A 2 13.38 14.06 -1.21
N ARG A 3 14.64 13.92 -0.80
CA ARG A 3 15.35 12.63 -0.76
C ARG A 3 15.37 12.15 0.68
N TYR A 4 14.98 10.89 0.87
CA TYR A 4 14.98 10.22 2.16
C TYR A 4 15.69 8.88 2.00
N ASN A 5 16.39 8.46 3.05
CA ASN A 5 16.93 7.11 3.16
C ASN A 5 15.97 6.33 4.05
N LEU A 6 15.55 5.15 3.59
CA LEU A 6 14.64 4.27 4.30
C LEU A 6 15.36 2.97 4.60
N VAL A 7 15.33 2.56 5.87
CA VAL A 7 15.80 1.24 6.30
C VAL A 7 14.58 0.36 6.51
N LEU A 8 14.54 -0.79 5.85
CA LEU A 8 13.46 -1.77 5.97
C LEU A 8 14.01 -3.09 6.51
N PRO A 9 13.22 -3.84 7.30
CA PRO A 9 13.53 -5.24 7.57
C PRO A 9 13.68 -6.02 6.26
N TYR A 10 14.66 -6.93 6.20
CA TYR A 10 14.95 -7.71 4.98
C TYR A 10 13.70 -8.41 4.42
N ALA A 11 12.95 -9.12 5.28
CA ALA A 11 11.73 -9.81 4.86
C ALA A 11 10.72 -8.88 4.16
N LEU A 12 10.54 -7.66 4.70
CA LEU A 12 9.63 -6.68 4.09
C LEU A 12 10.18 -6.15 2.76
N PHE A 13 11.49 -5.92 2.66
CA PHE A 13 12.10 -5.52 1.41
C PHE A 13 11.92 -6.61 0.33
N ASP A 14 12.15 -7.87 0.70
CA ASP A 14 12.02 -9.01 -0.21
C ASP A 14 10.59 -9.15 -0.75
N GLU A 15 9.57 -8.95 0.11
CA GLU A 15 8.17 -8.93 -0.31
C GLU A 15 7.88 -7.80 -1.32
N VAL A 16 8.36 -6.58 -1.04
CA VAL A 16 8.17 -5.44 -1.96
C VAL A 16 8.91 -5.66 -3.28
N GLN A 17 10.12 -6.23 -3.22
CA GLN A 17 10.92 -6.58 -4.39
C GLN A 17 10.18 -7.59 -5.27
N ALA A 18 9.67 -8.67 -4.70
CA ALA A 18 8.91 -9.67 -5.44
C ALA A 18 7.68 -9.08 -6.16
N MET A 19 6.96 -8.15 -5.51
CA MET A 19 5.83 -7.46 -6.14
C MET A 19 6.26 -6.52 -7.25
N ALA A 20 7.39 -5.83 -7.08
CA ALA A 20 7.96 -4.94 -8.08
C ALA A 20 8.39 -5.72 -9.32
N ASP A 21 9.07 -6.86 -9.14
CA ASP A 21 9.50 -7.76 -10.20
C ASP A 21 8.30 -8.33 -10.97
N ALA A 22 7.27 -8.81 -10.24
CA ALA A 22 6.04 -9.31 -10.85
C ALA A 22 5.27 -8.25 -11.66
N SER A 23 5.50 -6.97 -11.37
CA SER A 23 4.85 -5.83 -12.03
C SER A 23 5.75 -5.10 -13.04
N ASP A 24 6.93 -5.67 -13.34
CA ASP A 24 7.97 -5.06 -14.19
C ASP A 24 8.25 -3.59 -13.83
N THR A 25 8.51 -3.33 -12.55
CA THR A 25 8.75 -1.99 -12.02
C THR A 25 9.85 -1.99 -10.95
N THR A 26 10.27 -0.80 -10.52
CA THR A 26 11.30 -0.67 -9.48
C THR A 26 10.68 -0.73 -8.09
N VAL A 27 11.45 -1.20 -7.09
CA VAL A 27 11.05 -1.14 -5.67
C VAL A 27 10.65 0.28 -5.26
N LEU A 28 11.39 1.29 -5.70
CA LEU A 28 11.08 2.69 -5.40
C LEU A 28 9.71 3.11 -5.95
N ASP A 29 9.38 2.72 -7.19
CA ASP A 29 8.09 3.07 -7.78
C ASP A 29 6.94 2.28 -7.13
N MET A 30 7.18 1.04 -6.72
CA MET A 30 6.23 0.25 -5.94
C MET A 30 5.97 0.91 -4.57
N LEU A 31 7.01 1.29 -3.84
CA LEU A 31 6.88 2.01 -2.57
C LEU A 31 6.11 3.33 -2.73
N LYS A 32 6.36 4.10 -3.80
CA LYS A 32 5.57 5.31 -4.09
C LYS A 32 4.08 5.00 -4.30
N ARG A 33 3.74 3.89 -4.96
CA ARG A 33 2.33 3.47 -5.15
C ARG A 33 1.70 3.12 -3.81
N PHE A 34 2.39 2.35 -2.97
CA PHE A 34 1.91 2.01 -1.62
C PHE A 34 1.71 3.23 -0.74
N ILE A 35 2.66 4.18 -0.75
CA ILE A 35 2.51 5.45 -0.01
C ILE A 35 1.27 6.23 -0.50
N LYS A 36 1.02 6.28 -1.81
CA LYS A 36 -0.17 6.97 -2.35
C LYS A 36 -1.46 6.31 -1.88
N ILE A 37 -1.56 4.99 -1.96
CA ILE A 37 -2.73 4.24 -1.49
C ILE A 37 -2.91 4.44 0.00
N GLY A 38 -1.85 4.26 0.80
CA GLY A 38 -1.86 4.49 2.23
C GLY A 38 -2.36 5.90 2.59
N LEU A 39 -1.90 6.94 1.90
CA LEU A 39 -2.37 8.32 2.12
C LEU A 39 -3.86 8.51 1.84
N VAL A 40 -4.40 7.86 0.80
CA VAL A 40 -5.85 7.92 0.50
C VAL A 40 -6.64 7.23 1.60
N LEU A 41 -6.19 6.04 2.01
CA LEU A 41 -6.84 5.25 3.05
C LEU A 41 -6.82 5.96 4.40
N THR A 42 -5.66 6.49 4.81
CA THR A 42 -5.54 7.24 6.07
C THR A 42 -6.47 8.46 6.09
N LYS A 43 -6.62 9.17 4.96
CA LYS A 43 -7.56 10.31 4.87
C LYS A 43 -9.02 9.87 4.97
N LEU A 44 -9.38 8.74 4.37
CA LEU A 44 -10.73 8.18 4.48
C LEU A 44 -11.04 7.83 5.93
N CYS A 45 -10.13 7.13 6.62
CA CYS A 45 -10.31 6.73 8.02
C CYS A 45 -10.40 7.90 9.02
N GLN A 46 -10.07 9.14 8.63
CA GLN A 46 -10.33 10.32 9.46
C GLN A 46 -11.82 10.70 9.52
N SER A 47 -12.65 10.17 8.60
CA SER A 47 -14.10 10.35 8.62
C SER A 47 -14.74 9.19 9.39
N PRO A 48 -15.56 9.46 10.42
CA PRO A 48 -16.11 8.42 11.29
C PRO A 48 -17.02 7.40 10.58
N ASP A 49 -17.56 7.75 9.39
CA ASP A 49 -18.45 6.90 8.60
C ASP A 49 -17.79 6.30 7.35
N ALA A 50 -16.46 6.40 7.22
CA ALA A 50 -15.78 5.86 6.05
C ALA A 50 -15.53 4.35 6.18
N THR A 51 -15.90 3.60 5.14
CA THR A 51 -15.65 2.16 5.04
C THR A 51 -14.83 1.85 3.80
N LEU A 52 -13.81 1.01 3.94
CA LEU A 52 -13.06 0.45 2.81
C LEU A 52 -13.62 -0.93 2.48
N ILE A 53 -14.09 -1.10 1.23
CA ILE A 53 -14.59 -2.37 0.72
C ILE A 53 -13.64 -2.86 -0.37
N VAL A 54 -13.11 -4.07 -0.21
CA VAL A 54 -12.37 -4.79 -1.26
C VAL A 54 -13.31 -5.82 -1.87
N ARG A 55 -13.53 -5.71 -3.18
CA ARG A 55 -14.38 -6.64 -3.94
C ARG A 55 -13.52 -7.51 -4.85
N GLU A 56 -13.53 -8.82 -4.61
CA GLU A 56 -12.80 -9.81 -5.40
C GLU A 56 -13.74 -10.93 -5.85
N GLY A 57 -13.90 -11.13 -7.17
CA GLY A 57 -14.68 -12.24 -7.72
C GLY A 57 -16.14 -12.30 -7.25
N GLY A 58 -16.76 -11.14 -6.96
CA GLY A 58 -18.13 -11.05 -6.44
C GLY A 58 -18.26 -11.21 -4.92
N ARG A 59 -17.15 -11.38 -4.19
CA ARG A 59 -17.12 -11.35 -2.73
C ARG A 59 -16.68 -9.97 -2.25
N GLU A 60 -17.43 -9.41 -1.32
CA GLU A 60 -17.06 -8.18 -0.63
C GLU A 60 -16.42 -8.51 0.70
N ARG A 61 -15.32 -7.82 1.01
CA ARG A 61 -14.66 -7.86 2.31
C ARG A 61 -14.48 -6.44 2.80
N GLU A 62 -14.99 -6.17 3.99
CA GLU A 62 -14.70 -4.93 4.70
C GLU A 62 -13.30 -5.03 5.30
N LEU A 63 -12.49 -3.99 5.06
CA LEU A 63 -11.18 -3.84 5.68
C LEU A 63 -11.24 -2.76 6.74
N LEU A 64 -11.03 -3.15 7.99
CA LEU A 64 -10.82 -2.23 9.09
C LEU A 64 -9.32 -1.94 9.20
N LEU A 65 -8.91 -0.74 8.82
CA LEU A 65 -7.54 -0.26 9.00
C LEU A 65 -7.43 0.33 10.40
N LEU A 66 -6.58 -0.26 11.25
CA LEU A 66 -6.25 0.24 12.60
C LEU A 66 -5.22 1.37 12.54
#